data_AF-A0AAV8UMS4-F1
#
_entry.id   AF-A0AAV8UMS4-F1
#
_cell.length_a   1.000
_cell.length_b   1.000
_cell.length_c   1.000
_cell.angle_alpha   90.00
_cell.angle_beta   90.00
_cell.angle_gamma   90.00
#
_symmetry.space_group_name_H-M   'P 1'
#
loop_
_entity.id
_entity.type
_entity.pdbx_description
1 polymer ?
#
loop_
_entity_poly.entity_id
_entity_poly.type
_entity_poly.pdbx_seq_one_letter_code
_entity_poly.pdbx_strand_id
1 'polypeptide(L)'
;MHPGSVRFCRQVLGSREVIRYINENVIFWARGIASPEGYRAQRLLGVTTYPFVALITSPVGRSDGVTLSEYNSEAGDFLQWLQTMSARFGTTLTRRRLHVEERDEARQLREQQDREYHETLEADRRREQTAKEAAEQMAEEERLKREAEEEEQRNRAELVERRETKREALGEEPERGPGVTTVGLRLPDGKRVDRRFLVSDKVAILFDWADINGVSIEHAALVSSFPRRTYQYPEDADKTLEEAGLSQGAMLLVEERADL
;
A
#
# COMPACT_ATOMS: atom_id res chain seq x y z
N MET A 1 -47.81 -47.35 43.69
CA MET A 1 -47.58 -47.78 42.29
C MET A 1 -48.89 -48.33 41.75
N HIS A 2 -49.33 -47.92 40.56
CA HIS A 2 -50.63 -48.36 40.00
C HIS A 2 -50.57 -49.86 39.65
N PRO A 3 -51.63 -50.68 39.90
CA PRO A 3 -51.61 -52.12 39.62
C PRO A 3 -51.25 -52.48 38.17
N GLY A 4 -51.75 -51.70 37.20
CA GLY A 4 -51.40 -51.85 35.78
C GLY A 4 -49.92 -51.61 35.47
N SER A 5 -49.22 -50.82 36.29
CA SER A 5 -47.80 -50.51 36.10
C SER A 5 -46.90 -51.68 36.47
N VAL A 6 -47.28 -52.49 37.46
CA VAL A 6 -46.48 -53.67 37.86
C VAL A 6 -46.47 -54.70 36.74
N ARG A 7 -47.64 -54.96 36.16
CA ARG A 7 -47.78 -55.88 35.02
C ARG A 7 -47.00 -55.39 33.81
N PHE A 8 -47.15 -54.13 33.43
CA PHE A 8 -46.44 -53.53 32.30
C PHE A 8 -44.92 -53.58 32.48
N CYS A 9 -44.39 -53.19 33.65
CA CYS A 9 -42.95 -53.24 33.90
C CYS A 9 -42.39 -54.67 33.84
N ARG A 10 -43.12 -55.66 34.35
CA ARG A 10 -42.65 -57.06 34.39
C ARG A 10 -42.84 -57.81 33.07
N GLN A 11 -43.98 -57.64 32.40
CA GLN A 11 -44.38 -58.44 31.25
C GLN A 11 -44.10 -57.75 29.91
N VAL A 12 -44.17 -56.42 29.84
CA VAL A 12 -43.94 -55.65 28.61
C VAL A 12 -42.51 -55.14 28.56
N LEU A 13 -42.12 -54.26 29.50
CA LEU A 13 -40.75 -53.72 29.56
C LEU A 13 -39.72 -54.78 29.94
N GLY A 14 -40.12 -55.84 30.64
CA GLY A 14 -39.26 -56.97 31.00
C GLY A 14 -39.01 -57.95 29.85
N SER A 15 -39.69 -57.81 28.72
CA SER A 15 -39.48 -58.67 27.55
C SER A 15 -38.09 -58.43 26.94
N ARG A 16 -37.37 -59.52 26.63
CA ARG A 16 -36.03 -59.45 26.03
C ARG A 16 -36.02 -58.66 24.71
N GLU A 17 -37.07 -58.80 23.92
CA GLU A 17 -37.17 -58.13 22.61
C GLU A 17 -37.36 -56.63 22.75
N VAL A 18 -38.18 -56.20 23.72
CA VAL A 18 -38.43 -54.78 24.02
C VAL A 18 -37.17 -54.12 24.59
N ILE A 19 -36.49 -54.77 25.54
CA ILE A 19 -35.24 -54.26 26.13
C ILE A 19 -34.17 -54.07 25.06
N ARG A 20 -33.98 -55.07 24.19
CA ARG A 20 -33.01 -54.99 23.10
C ARG A 20 -33.29 -53.80 22.18
N TYR A 21 -34.54 -53.68 21.72
CA TYR A 21 -34.91 -52.59 20.82
C TYR A 21 -34.71 -51.21 21.44
N ILE A 22 -35.13 -51.03 22.70
CA ILE A 22 -34.94 -49.77 23.42
C ILE A 22 -33.46 -49.41 23.49
N ASN A 23 -32.61 -50.31 23.97
CA ASN A 23 -31.19 -50.03 24.17
C ASN A 23 -30.45 -49.69 22.86
N GLU A 24 -30.90 -50.24 21.74
CA GLU A 24 -30.27 -50.01 20.43
C GLU A 24 -30.79 -48.74 19.73
N ASN A 25 -32.04 -48.32 19.97
CA ASN A 25 -32.71 -47.34 19.10
C ASN A 25 -33.25 -46.11 19.83
N VAL A 26 -33.42 -46.15 21.16
CA VAL A 26 -34.14 -45.11 21.90
C VAL A 26 -33.46 -44.78 23.23
N ILE A 27 -33.35 -43.50 23.55
CA ILE A 27 -32.99 -43.08 24.91
C ILE A 27 -34.24 -43.25 25.80
N PHE A 28 -34.20 -44.21 26.71
CA PHE A 28 -35.32 -44.52 27.60
C PHE A 28 -35.16 -43.90 28.99
N TRP A 29 -36.24 -43.29 29.46
CA TRP A 29 -36.35 -42.72 30.80
C TRP A 29 -37.70 -43.06 31.41
N ALA A 30 -37.70 -43.48 32.68
CA ALA A 30 -38.91 -43.80 33.43
C ALA A 30 -38.84 -43.25 34.86
N ARG A 31 -39.96 -42.71 35.34
CA ARG A 31 -40.15 -42.25 36.72
C ARG A 31 -41.53 -42.63 37.24
N GLY A 32 -41.61 -42.86 38.55
CA GLY A 32 -42.89 -43.00 39.23
C GLY A 32 -43.56 -41.65 39.42
N ILE A 33 -44.89 -41.60 39.37
CA ILE A 33 -45.69 -40.37 39.53
C ILE A 33 -45.51 -39.74 40.93
N ALA A 34 -45.15 -40.56 41.92
CA ALA A 34 -44.84 -40.08 43.27
C ALA A 34 -43.55 -39.23 43.34
N SER A 35 -42.71 -39.22 42.29
CA SER A 35 -41.52 -38.37 42.23
C SER A 35 -41.87 -36.98 41.68
N PRO A 36 -41.16 -35.92 42.12
CA PRO A 36 -41.36 -34.57 41.58
C PRO A 36 -41.18 -34.46 40.06
N GLU A 37 -40.25 -35.22 39.48
CA GLU A 37 -40.03 -35.28 38.03
C GLU A 37 -41.18 -35.98 37.31
N GLY A 38 -41.65 -37.11 37.86
CA GLY A 38 -42.78 -37.86 37.30
C GLY A 38 -44.07 -37.04 37.30
N TYR A 39 -44.34 -36.31 38.40
CA TYR A 39 -45.50 -35.41 38.49
C TYR A 39 -45.43 -34.24 37.50
N ARG A 40 -44.24 -33.63 37.33
CA ARG A 40 -44.03 -32.58 36.34
C ARG A 40 -44.24 -33.08 34.91
N ALA A 41 -43.68 -34.23 34.57
CA ALA A 41 -43.85 -34.84 33.24
C ALA A 41 -45.31 -35.18 32.94
N GLN A 42 -46.04 -35.71 33.93
CA GLN A 42 -47.47 -35.99 33.83
C GLN A 42 -48.29 -34.73 33.53
N ARG A 43 -48.04 -33.63 34.24
CA ARG A 43 -48.70 -32.33 34.00
C ARG A 43 -48.37 -31.75 32.62
N LEU A 44 -47.09 -31.81 32.23
CA LEU A 44 -46.63 -31.29 30.93
C LEU A 44 -47.31 -32.02 29.77
N LEU A 45 -47.54 -33.33 29.92
CA LEU A 45 -48.09 -34.20 28.90
C LEU A 45 -49.61 -34.40 29.00
N GLY A 46 -50.27 -33.87 30.03
CA GLY A 46 -51.72 -33.97 30.23
C GLY A 46 -52.24 -35.40 30.48
N VAL A 47 -51.41 -36.30 30.97
CA VAL A 47 -51.75 -37.74 31.08
C VAL A 47 -52.57 -38.03 32.34
N THR A 48 -53.65 -38.80 32.20
CA THR A 48 -54.54 -39.19 33.32
C THR A 48 -54.59 -40.70 33.58
N THR A 49 -54.01 -41.52 32.70
CA THR A 49 -54.07 -43.00 32.76
C THR A 49 -52.66 -43.60 32.95
N TYR A 50 -52.55 -44.72 33.68
CA TYR A 50 -51.26 -45.32 34.02
C TYR A 50 -51.23 -46.85 33.89
N PRO A 51 -50.11 -47.44 33.44
CA PRO A 51 -48.85 -46.80 33.02
C PRO A 51 -48.97 -46.05 31.69
N PHE A 52 -48.14 -45.02 31.49
CA PHE A 52 -48.08 -44.26 30.25
C PHE A 52 -46.67 -44.31 29.66
N VAL A 53 -46.58 -44.29 28.33
CA VAL A 53 -45.34 -44.12 27.59
C VAL A 53 -45.53 -42.99 26.59
N ALA A 54 -44.53 -42.14 26.44
CA ALA A 54 -44.51 -41.09 25.43
C ALA A 54 -43.23 -41.21 24.62
N LEU A 55 -43.35 -41.06 23.30
CA LEU A 55 -42.19 -40.89 22.43
C LEU A 55 -42.05 -39.40 22.13
N ILE A 56 -40.95 -38.83 22.60
CA ILE A 56 -40.65 -37.41 22.42
C ILE A 56 -39.58 -37.30 21.34
N THR A 57 -39.91 -36.59 20.27
CA THR A 57 -38.95 -36.23 19.24
C THR A 57 -38.76 -34.72 19.27
N SER A 58 -37.54 -34.28 19.53
CA SER A 58 -37.18 -32.88 19.54
C SER A 58 -36.17 -32.62 18.42
N PRO A 59 -36.57 -32.02 17.29
CA PRO A 59 -35.59 -31.37 16.43
C PRO A 59 -35.02 -30.15 17.18
N VAL A 60 -33.73 -29.92 17.05
CA VAL A 60 -33.03 -28.76 17.63
C VAL A 60 -33.82 -27.47 17.32
N GLY A 61 -34.26 -26.76 18.37
CA GLY A 61 -34.90 -25.44 18.26
C GLY A 61 -36.43 -25.38 18.29
N ARG A 62 -37.18 -26.50 18.25
CA ARG A 62 -38.65 -26.51 18.50
C ARG A 62 -39.15 -27.84 19.07
N SER A 63 -40.09 -27.76 20.02
CA SER A 63 -40.82 -28.89 20.59
C SER A 63 -41.93 -29.40 19.66
N ASP A 64 -41.59 -29.77 18.43
CA ASP A 64 -42.55 -30.33 17.47
C ASP A 64 -42.36 -31.85 17.36
N GLY A 65 -43.22 -32.57 18.10
CA GLY A 65 -43.35 -34.03 17.98
C GLY A 65 -43.39 -34.74 19.33
N VAL A 66 -44.43 -34.49 20.13
CA VAL A 66 -44.77 -35.38 21.24
C VAL A 66 -45.92 -36.25 20.80
N THR A 67 -45.72 -37.58 20.74
CA THR A 67 -46.84 -38.51 20.61
C THR A 67 -47.01 -39.27 21.92
N LEU A 68 -48.23 -39.21 22.44
CA LEU A 68 -48.67 -39.94 23.61
C LEU A 68 -49.07 -41.35 23.18
N SER A 69 -48.59 -42.39 23.88
CA SER A 69 -49.06 -43.76 23.66
C SER A 69 -50.29 -44.05 24.50
N GLU A 70 -51.12 -44.95 23.97
CA GLU A 70 -52.11 -45.70 24.74
C GLU A 70 -51.49 -46.94 25.40
N TYR A 71 -52.23 -47.49 26.36
CA TYR A 71 -51.88 -48.67 27.14
C TYR A 71 -51.85 -49.93 26.25
N ASN A 72 -50.66 -50.41 25.90
CA ASN A 72 -50.48 -51.71 25.23
C ASN A 72 -50.38 -52.82 26.28
N SER A 73 -51.25 -53.82 26.17
CA SER A 73 -51.37 -54.91 27.15
C SER A 73 -50.31 -56.00 26.99
N GLU A 74 -49.69 -56.09 25.81
CA GLU A 74 -48.73 -57.14 25.44
C GLU A 74 -47.42 -56.57 24.88
N ALA A 75 -46.34 -57.35 25.01
CA ALA A 75 -44.99 -56.92 24.62
C ALA A 75 -44.83 -56.74 23.10
N GLY A 76 -45.47 -57.60 22.30
CA GLY A 76 -45.41 -57.55 20.84
C GLY A 76 -46.06 -56.27 20.29
N ASP A 77 -47.27 -55.96 20.74
CA ASP A 77 -47.99 -54.73 20.35
C ASP A 77 -47.21 -53.47 20.73
N PHE A 78 -46.61 -53.46 21.93
CA PHE A 78 -45.76 -52.34 22.37
C PHE A 78 -44.52 -52.17 21.48
N LEU A 79 -43.86 -53.28 21.11
CA LEU A 79 -42.70 -53.24 20.23
C LEU A 79 -43.07 -52.76 18.82
N GLN A 80 -44.18 -53.26 18.27
CA GLN A 80 -44.68 -52.84 16.95
C GLN A 80 -45.03 -51.35 16.95
N TRP A 81 -45.67 -50.86 18.00
CA TRP A 81 -45.95 -49.44 18.18
C TRP A 81 -44.65 -48.61 18.22
N LEU A 82 -43.67 -49.01 19.03
CA LEU A 82 -42.37 -48.33 19.12
C LEU A 82 -41.67 -48.26 17.76
N GLN A 83 -41.64 -49.37 17.02
CA GLN A 83 -41.03 -49.46 15.70
C GLN A 83 -41.74 -48.54 14.68
N THR A 84 -43.07 -48.59 14.66
CA THR A 84 -43.89 -47.78 13.75
C THR A 84 -43.68 -46.29 14.01
N MET A 85 -43.72 -45.88 15.28
CA MET A 85 -43.53 -44.48 15.65
C MET A 85 -42.10 -44.01 15.39
N SER A 86 -41.09 -44.83 15.70
CA SER A 86 -39.69 -44.50 15.42
C SER A 86 -39.43 -44.34 13.92
N ALA A 87 -39.98 -45.22 13.07
CA ALA A 87 -39.86 -45.10 11.62
C ALA A 87 -40.56 -43.84 11.09
N ARG A 88 -41.77 -43.53 11.60
CA ARG A 88 -42.53 -42.33 11.21
C ARG A 88 -41.78 -41.04 11.51
N PHE A 89 -41.13 -40.95 12.67
CA PHE A 89 -40.38 -39.74 13.03
C PHE A 89 -38.97 -39.70 12.45
N GLY A 90 -38.35 -40.85 12.21
CA GLY A 90 -37.03 -40.94 11.58
C GLY A 90 -36.97 -40.18 10.25
N THR A 91 -37.97 -40.36 9.38
CA THR A 91 -38.03 -39.66 8.08
C THR A 91 -38.17 -38.14 8.22
N THR A 92 -38.95 -37.68 9.19
CA THR A 92 -39.15 -36.25 9.46
C THR A 92 -37.88 -35.61 10.04
N LEU A 93 -37.21 -36.30 10.96
CA LEU A 93 -35.96 -35.83 11.56
C LEU A 93 -34.81 -35.81 10.55
N THR A 94 -34.66 -36.85 9.72
CA THR A 94 -33.65 -36.89 8.66
C THR A 94 -33.87 -35.78 7.64
N ARG A 95 -35.12 -35.60 7.15
CA ARG A 95 -35.43 -34.51 6.21
C ARG A 95 -35.11 -33.13 6.79
N ARG A 96 -35.34 -32.92 8.09
CA ARG A 96 -35.00 -31.64 8.75
C ARG A 96 -33.50 -31.46 8.92
N ARG A 97 -32.75 -32.51 9.26
CA ARG A 97 -31.28 -32.45 9.34
C ARG A 97 -30.67 -32.04 8.01
N LEU A 98 -31.08 -32.70 6.93
CA LEU A 98 -30.64 -32.37 5.58
C LEU A 98 -30.92 -30.90 5.24
N HIS A 99 -32.12 -30.38 5.55
CA HIS A 99 -32.42 -28.97 5.30
C HIS A 99 -31.61 -27.97 6.14
N VAL A 100 -31.17 -28.35 7.35
CA VAL A 100 -30.27 -27.50 8.14
C VAL A 100 -28.88 -27.50 7.53
N GLU A 101 -28.36 -28.69 7.20
CA GLU A 101 -27.07 -28.87 6.52
C GLU A 101 -27.01 -28.10 5.20
N GLU A 102 -28.03 -28.23 4.33
CA GLU A 102 -28.13 -27.49 3.06
C GLU A 102 -28.08 -25.97 3.26
N ARG A 103 -28.72 -25.45 4.31
CA ARG A 103 -28.75 -24.00 4.59
C ARG A 103 -27.42 -23.50 5.14
N ASP A 104 -26.75 -24.31 5.95
CA ASP A 104 -25.45 -23.98 6.49
C ASP A 104 -24.37 -24.04 5.40
N GLU A 105 -24.40 -25.06 4.54
CA GLU A 105 -23.53 -25.16 3.35
C GLU A 105 -23.76 -23.97 2.40
N ALA A 106 -25.03 -23.64 2.10
CA ALA A 106 -25.35 -22.50 1.25
C ALA A 106 -24.92 -21.16 1.86
N ARG A 107 -24.91 -21.03 3.19
CA ARG A 107 -24.40 -19.84 3.88
C ARG A 107 -22.87 -19.77 3.76
N GLN A 108 -22.17 -20.85 4.08
CA GLN A 108 -20.71 -20.92 4.01
C GLN A 108 -20.20 -20.63 2.59
N LEU A 109 -20.87 -21.18 1.57
CA LEU A 109 -20.50 -20.93 0.18
C LEU A 109 -20.63 -19.45 -0.20
N ARG A 110 -21.70 -18.77 0.24
CA ARG A 110 -21.85 -17.33 0.01
C ARG A 110 -20.79 -16.51 0.73
N GLU A 111 -20.53 -16.82 1.99
CA GLU A 111 -19.49 -16.13 2.77
C GLU A 111 -18.10 -16.29 2.13
N GLN A 112 -17.80 -17.47 1.58
CA GLN A 112 -16.56 -17.70 0.84
C GLN A 112 -16.51 -16.89 -0.46
N GLN A 113 -17.58 -16.90 -1.26
CA GLN A 113 -17.66 -16.13 -2.50
C GLN A 113 -17.53 -14.62 -2.24
N ASP A 114 -18.22 -14.10 -1.22
CA ASP A 114 -18.14 -12.69 -0.84
C ASP A 114 -16.71 -12.32 -0.43
N ARG A 115 -16.04 -13.18 0.33
CA ARG A 115 -14.63 -12.98 0.71
C ARG A 115 -13.71 -12.94 -0.50
N GLU A 116 -13.79 -13.93 -1.39
CA GLU A 116 -12.95 -14.01 -2.59
C GLU A 116 -13.20 -12.82 -3.54
N TYR A 117 -14.46 -12.39 -3.65
CA TYR A 117 -14.84 -11.20 -4.41
C TYR A 117 -14.23 -9.93 -3.82
N HIS A 118 -14.32 -9.74 -2.50
CA HIS A 118 -13.73 -8.57 -1.83
C HIS A 118 -12.21 -8.56 -1.94
N GLU A 119 -11.54 -9.70 -1.76
CA GLU A 119 -10.08 -9.82 -1.91
C GLU A 119 -9.63 -9.46 -3.34
N THR A 120 -10.37 -9.93 -4.35
CA THR A 120 -10.09 -9.61 -5.76
C THR A 120 -10.30 -8.12 -6.06
N LEU A 121 -11.40 -7.54 -5.58
CA LEU A 121 -11.72 -6.13 -5.78
C LEU A 121 -10.68 -5.20 -5.14
N GLU A 122 -10.19 -5.55 -3.95
CA GLU A 122 -9.13 -4.80 -3.28
C GLU A 122 -7.79 -4.92 -4.02
N ALA A 123 -7.45 -6.11 -4.52
CA ALA A 123 -6.24 -6.32 -5.29
C ALA A 123 -6.23 -5.49 -6.58
N ASP A 124 -7.34 -5.45 -7.31
CA ASP A 124 -7.46 -4.65 -8.54
C ASP A 124 -7.43 -3.14 -8.24
N ARG A 125 -8.09 -2.68 -7.18
CA ARG A 125 -7.99 -1.27 -6.73
C ARG A 125 -6.56 -0.88 -6.39
N ARG A 126 -5.82 -1.74 -5.66
CA ARG A 126 -4.41 -1.47 -5.33
C ARG A 126 -3.56 -1.40 -6.58
N ARG A 127 -3.72 -2.34 -7.52
CA ARG A 127 -2.99 -2.31 -8.80
C ARG A 127 -3.25 -1.01 -9.56
N GLU A 128 -4.52 -0.60 -9.66
CA GLU A 128 -4.88 0.65 -10.35
C GLU A 128 -4.28 1.88 -9.67
N GLN A 129 -4.31 1.94 -8.32
CA GLN A 129 -3.67 3.02 -7.56
C GLN A 129 -2.16 3.04 -7.77
N THR A 130 -1.48 1.90 -7.64
CA THR A 130 -0.03 1.85 -7.86
C THR A 130 0.37 2.20 -9.29
N ALA A 131 -0.46 1.84 -10.28
CA ALA A 131 -0.21 2.18 -11.68
C ALA A 131 -0.40 3.68 -11.93
N LYS A 132 -1.40 4.31 -11.31
CA LYS A 132 -1.61 5.76 -11.35
C LYS A 132 -0.46 6.51 -10.70
N GLU A 133 -0.07 6.13 -9.48
CA GLU A 133 1.04 6.75 -8.75
C GLU A 133 2.37 6.61 -9.53
N ALA A 134 2.66 5.44 -10.10
CA ALA A 134 3.85 5.23 -10.91
C ALA A 134 3.82 6.07 -12.20
N ALA A 135 2.67 6.20 -12.86
CA ALA A 135 2.52 7.04 -14.04
C ALA A 135 2.70 8.53 -13.71
N GLU A 136 2.15 9.00 -12.58
CA GLU A 136 2.33 10.37 -12.10
C GLU A 136 3.79 10.66 -11.75
N GLN A 137 4.48 9.73 -11.08
CA GLN A 137 5.91 9.86 -10.77
C GLN A 137 6.77 9.94 -12.04
N MET A 138 6.53 9.05 -13.01
CA MET A 138 7.26 9.10 -14.29
C MET A 138 7.00 10.40 -15.06
N ALA A 139 5.76 10.89 -15.06
CA ALA A 139 5.42 12.15 -15.72
C ALA A 139 6.08 13.36 -15.04
N GLU A 140 6.14 13.37 -13.70
CA GLU A 140 6.81 14.41 -12.93
C GLU A 140 8.33 14.40 -13.16
N GLU A 141 8.96 13.23 -13.12
CA GLU A 141 10.39 13.09 -13.42
C GLU A 141 10.73 13.53 -14.85
N GLU A 142 9.89 13.19 -15.83
CA GLU A 142 10.06 13.63 -17.20
C GLU A 142 9.90 15.15 -17.33
N ARG A 143 8.93 15.75 -16.64
CA ARG A 143 8.77 17.21 -16.60
C ARG A 143 9.99 17.90 -16.00
N LEU A 144 10.47 17.44 -14.84
CA LEU A 144 11.65 18.02 -14.19
C LEU A 144 12.91 17.90 -15.05
N LYS A 145 13.08 16.77 -15.76
CA LYS A 145 14.20 16.61 -16.71
C LYS A 145 14.10 17.61 -17.86
N ARG A 146 12.92 17.76 -18.46
CA ARG A 146 12.70 18.73 -19.54
C ARG A 146 12.93 20.17 -19.08
N GLU A 147 12.42 20.53 -17.90
CA GLU A 147 12.64 21.86 -17.31
C GLU A 147 14.13 22.14 -17.06
N ALA A 148 14.88 21.17 -16.52
CA ALA A 148 16.32 21.29 -16.32
C ALA A 148 17.10 21.40 -17.64
N GLU A 149 16.73 20.63 -18.65
CA GLU A 149 17.32 20.72 -19.99
C GLU A 149 17.03 22.07 -20.66
N GLU A 150 15.80 22.59 -20.53
CA GLU A 150 15.43 23.90 -21.05
C GLU A 150 16.16 25.04 -20.32
N GLU A 151 16.30 24.95 -19.00
CA GLU A 151 17.07 25.93 -18.20
C GLU A 151 18.56 25.91 -18.57
N GLU A 152 19.16 24.72 -18.73
CA GLU A 152 20.54 24.60 -19.16
C GLU A 152 20.75 25.18 -20.56
N GLN A 153 19.82 24.94 -21.48
CA GLN A 153 19.87 25.52 -22.83
C GLN A 153 19.75 27.04 -22.81
N ARG A 154 18.85 27.60 -21.99
CA ARG A 154 18.71 29.06 -21.81
C ARG A 154 19.98 29.67 -21.24
N ASN A 155 20.53 29.09 -20.18
CA ASN A 155 21.76 29.57 -19.55
C ASN A 155 22.94 29.52 -20.53
N ARG A 156 23.06 28.45 -21.32
CA ARG A 156 24.08 28.35 -22.38
C ARG A 156 23.89 29.40 -23.46
N ALA A 157 22.65 29.64 -23.90
CA ALA A 157 22.35 30.66 -24.92
C ALA A 157 22.67 32.08 -24.41
N GLU A 158 22.27 32.40 -23.18
CA GLU A 158 22.56 33.69 -22.54
C GLU A 158 24.06 33.93 -22.37
N LEU A 159 24.82 32.91 -21.96
CA LEU A 159 26.29 33.00 -21.86
C LEU A 159 26.94 33.27 -23.23
N VAL A 160 26.45 32.65 -24.30
CA VAL A 160 26.93 32.90 -25.67
C VAL A 160 26.60 34.31 -26.11
N GLU A 161 25.35 34.75 -25.93
CA GLU A 161 24.91 36.11 -26.30
C GLU A 161 25.69 37.19 -25.53
N ARG A 162 25.91 36.99 -24.22
CA ARG A 162 26.73 37.88 -23.39
C ARG A 162 28.17 37.99 -23.90
N ARG A 163 28.77 36.86 -24.31
CA ARG A 163 30.14 36.86 -24.84
C ARG A 163 30.22 37.53 -26.21
N GLU A 164 29.23 37.34 -27.08
CA GLU A 164 29.18 38.02 -28.38
C GLU A 164 29.00 39.54 -28.22
N THR A 165 28.09 40.00 -27.35
CA THR A 165 27.94 41.45 -27.07
C THR A 165 29.22 42.07 -26.50
N LYS A 166 29.90 41.40 -25.57
CA LYS A 166 31.21 41.85 -25.09
C LYS A 166 32.26 41.88 -26.19
N ARG A 167 32.25 40.89 -27.09
CA ARG A 167 33.19 40.81 -28.22
C ARG A 167 32.99 41.95 -29.21
N GLU A 168 31.74 42.30 -29.50
CA GLU A 168 31.39 43.47 -30.32
C GLU A 168 31.83 44.77 -29.63
N ALA A 169 31.57 44.92 -28.34
CA ALA A 169 31.99 46.09 -27.56
C ALA A 169 33.51 46.25 -27.47
N LEU A 170 34.26 45.14 -27.49
CA LEU A 170 35.72 45.14 -27.48
C LEU A 170 36.32 45.73 -28.77
N GLY A 171 35.56 45.73 -29.87
CA GLY A 171 35.93 46.39 -31.13
C GLY A 171 37.17 45.80 -31.83
N GLU A 172 37.72 46.55 -32.78
CA GLU A 172 38.97 46.19 -33.47
C GLU A 172 40.21 46.50 -32.63
N GLU A 173 41.32 45.81 -32.93
CA GLU A 173 42.58 46.01 -32.23
C GLU A 173 43.26 47.32 -32.70
N PRO A 174 43.66 48.23 -31.78
CA PRO A 174 44.24 49.53 -32.15
C PRO A 174 45.55 49.38 -32.91
N GLU A 175 45.79 50.29 -33.88
CA GLU A 175 47.04 50.37 -34.63
C GLU A 175 48.25 50.66 -33.73
N ARG A 176 49.45 50.27 -34.17
CA ARG A 176 50.67 50.53 -33.37
C ARG A 176 50.96 52.03 -33.35
N GLY A 177 51.09 52.60 -32.16
CA GLY A 177 51.38 54.01 -32.00
C GLY A 177 51.66 54.41 -30.54
N PRO A 178 51.92 55.69 -30.29
CA PRO A 178 52.05 56.21 -28.93
C PRO A 178 50.74 56.02 -28.16
N GLY A 179 50.82 55.56 -26.91
CA GLY A 179 49.64 55.30 -26.07
C GLY A 179 48.97 53.94 -26.29
N VAL A 180 49.61 53.02 -27.01
CA VAL A 180 49.12 51.64 -27.22
C VAL A 180 50.04 50.65 -26.49
N THR A 181 49.44 49.73 -25.74
CA THR A 181 50.14 48.64 -25.03
C THR A 181 49.71 47.29 -25.56
N THR A 182 50.60 46.28 -25.51
CA THR A 182 50.27 44.89 -25.89
C THR A 182 50.14 44.04 -24.64
N VAL A 183 48.97 43.43 -24.44
CA VAL A 183 48.70 42.56 -23.29
C VAL A 183 48.55 41.13 -23.77
N GLY A 184 49.34 40.23 -23.20
CA GLY A 184 49.18 38.79 -23.37
C GLY A 184 48.38 38.20 -22.21
N LEU A 185 47.47 37.29 -22.50
CA LEU A 185 46.72 36.51 -21.51
C LEU A 185 47.05 35.03 -21.69
N ARG A 186 47.51 34.41 -20.60
CA ARG A 186 47.70 32.96 -20.52
C ARG A 186 46.44 32.34 -19.95
N LEU A 187 45.74 31.60 -20.79
CA LEU A 187 44.52 30.90 -20.43
C LEU A 187 44.82 29.69 -19.54
N PRO A 188 43.85 29.19 -18.75
CA PRO A 188 44.01 27.99 -17.93
C PRO A 188 44.39 26.73 -18.72
N ASP A 189 44.02 26.65 -20.00
CA ASP A 189 44.41 25.56 -20.91
C ASP A 189 45.88 25.65 -21.38
N GLY A 190 46.62 26.66 -20.92
CA GLY A 190 48.01 26.92 -21.26
C GLY A 190 48.22 27.68 -22.57
N LYS A 191 47.16 27.94 -23.35
CA LYS A 191 47.27 28.78 -24.55
C LYS A 191 47.50 30.22 -24.18
N ARG A 192 48.18 30.93 -25.07
CA ARG A 192 48.42 32.36 -24.96
C ARG A 192 47.68 33.08 -26.09
N VAL A 193 46.93 34.10 -25.71
CA VAL A 193 46.32 35.05 -26.65
C VAL A 193 46.91 36.43 -26.37
N ASP A 194 47.24 37.19 -27.41
CA ASP A 194 47.81 38.53 -27.29
C ASP A 194 46.88 39.53 -27.99
N ARG A 195 46.68 40.71 -27.39
CA ARG A 195 45.87 41.79 -27.95
C ARG A 195 46.41 43.17 -27.51
N ARG A 196 46.35 44.15 -28.40
CA ARG A 196 46.67 45.55 -28.09
C ARG A 196 45.47 46.29 -27.52
N PHE A 197 45.75 47.23 -26.63
CA PHE A 197 44.79 48.09 -25.94
C PHE A 197 45.34 49.52 -25.84
N LEU A 198 44.48 50.52 -25.66
CA LEU A 198 44.92 51.87 -25.36
C LEU A 198 45.29 51.96 -23.88
N VAL A 199 46.34 52.70 -23.54
CA VAL A 199 46.74 52.87 -22.12
C VAL A 199 45.69 53.61 -21.28
N SER A 200 44.81 54.37 -21.94
CA SER A 200 43.66 55.04 -21.36
C SER A 200 42.44 54.14 -21.12
N ASP A 201 42.43 52.92 -21.69
CA ASP A 201 41.31 52.00 -21.49
C ASP A 201 41.25 51.56 -20.03
N LYS A 202 40.04 51.23 -19.57
CA LYS A 202 39.82 50.72 -18.22
C LYS A 202 40.26 49.25 -18.11
N VAL A 203 40.76 48.83 -16.96
CA VAL A 203 41.10 47.42 -16.67
C VAL A 203 39.89 46.50 -16.85
N ALA A 204 38.67 47.00 -16.68
CA ALA A 204 37.42 46.31 -17.03
C ALA A 204 37.48 45.60 -18.41
N ILE A 205 38.09 46.25 -19.42
CA ILE A 205 38.20 45.71 -20.78
C ILE A 205 39.01 44.42 -20.85
N LEU A 206 39.98 44.25 -19.94
CA LEU A 206 40.82 43.05 -19.85
C LEU A 206 40.05 41.89 -19.22
N PHE A 207 39.15 42.17 -18.28
CA PHE A 207 38.23 41.17 -17.73
C PHE A 207 37.20 40.73 -18.77
N ASP A 208 36.64 41.66 -19.55
CA ASP A 208 35.74 41.30 -20.65
C ASP A 208 36.46 40.49 -21.74
N TRP A 209 37.69 40.87 -22.08
CA TRP A 209 38.51 40.09 -23.00
C TRP A 209 38.84 38.69 -22.46
N ALA A 210 39.12 38.55 -21.16
CA ALA A 210 39.32 37.25 -20.53
C ALA A 210 38.04 36.40 -20.55
N ASP A 211 36.87 36.98 -20.26
CA ASP A 211 35.56 36.31 -20.28
C ASP A 211 35.20 35.78 -21.67
N ILE A 212 35.44 36.56 -22.73
CA ILE A 212 35.24 36.12 -24.12
C ILE A 212 36.14 34.92 -24.47
N ASN A 213 37.35 34.87 -23.92
CA ASN A 213 38.29 33.75 -24.12
C ASN A 213 38.05 32.56 -23.18
N GLY A 214 36.91 32.54 -22.47
CA GLY A 214 36.50 31.39 -21.66
C GLY A 214 36.96 31.42 -20.20
N VAL A 215 37.48 32.56 -19.72
CA VAL A 215 37.89 32.71 -18.32
C VAL A 215 36.70 33.17 -17.47
N SER A 216 36.35 32.43 -16.42
CA SER A 216 35.30 32.83 -15.49
C SER A 216 35.82 33.93 -14.55
N ILE A 217 35.60 35.20 -14.90
CA ILE A 217 36.06 36.37 -14.13
C ILE A 217 35.50 36.47 -12.70
N GLU A 218 34.41 35.76 -12.39
CA GLU A 218 33.85 35.67 -11.03
C GLU A 218 34.72 34.82 -10.09
N HIS A 219 35.40 33.81 -10.64
CA HIS A 219 36.17 32.81 -9.90
C HIS A 219 37.69 32.95 -10.12
N ALA A 220 38.12 33.90 -10.94
CA ALA A 220 39.51 34.06 -11.34
C ALA A 220 39.99 35.51 -11.22
N ALA A 221 41.26 35.67 -10.87
CA ALA A 221 41.97 36.94 -10.86
C ALA A 221 42.98 36.98 -12.02
N LEU A 222 43.23 38.19 -12.55
CA LEU A 222 44.26 38.41 -13.56
C LEU A 222 45.54 38.88 -12.87
N VAL A 223 46.65 38.19 -13.11
CA VAL A 223 47.92 38.45 -12.41
C VAL A 223 49.01 38.81 -13.40
N SER A 224 49.61 40.00 -13.28
CA SER A 224 50.79 40.38 -14.07
C SER A 224 52.04 39.68 -13.54
N SER A 225 52.99 39.36 -14.42
CA SER A 225 54.23 38.68 -14.03
C SER A 225 55.33 39.61 -13.49
N PHE A 226 55.56 40.78 -14.11
CA PHE A 226 56.63 41.70 -13.72
C PHE A 226 56.28 43.19 -13.96
N PRO A 227 56.18 44.02 -12.90
CA PRO A 227 56.08 43.62 -11.50
C PRO A 227 54.82 42.79 -11.25
N ARG A 228 54.87 41.86 -10.29
CA ARG A 228 53.72 41.02 -9.96
C ARG A 228 52.62 41.85 -9.31
N ARG A 229 51.44 41.89 -9.92
CA ARG A 229 50.23 42.57 -9.42
C ARG A 229 49.02 41.71 -9.72
N THR A 230 48.06 41.69 -8.80
CA THR A 230 46.80 40.95 -8.95
C THR A 230 45.68 41.96 -9.18
N TYR A 231 44.87 41.72 -10.21
CA TYR A 231 43.68 42.51 -10.54
C TYR A 231 42.44 41.65 -10.30
N GLN A 232 41.48 42.19 -9.56
CA GLN A 232 40.22 41.52 -9.25
C GLN A 232 39.02 42.33 -9.76
N TYR A 233 38.01 41.64 -10.27
CA TYR A 233 36.73 42.23 -10.62
C TYR A 233 35.79 42.16 -9.40
N PRO A 234 35.01 43.22 -9.09
CA PRO A 234 34.94 44.53 -9.76
C PRO A 234 35.92 45.59 -9.24
N GLU A 235 36.72 45.30 -8.21
CA GLU A 235 37.50 46.27 -7.44
C GLU A 235 38.52 47.08 -8.25
N ASP A 236 39.20 46.45 -9.20
CA ASP A 236 40.23 47.09 -10.04
C ASP A 236 39.70 47.57 -11.39
N ALA A 237 38.43 47.31 -11.71
CA ALA A 237 37.87 47.47 -13.04
C ALA A 237 37.88 48.95 -13.53
N ASP A 238 37.77 49.91 -12.62
CA ASP A 238 37.69 51.33 -12.95
C ASP A 238 39.03 52.02 -13.23
N LYS A 239 40.15 51.39 -12.86
CA LYS A 239 41.50 51.92 -13.12
C LYS A 239 41.80 51.89 -14.61
N THR A 240 42.59 52.84 -15.10
CA THR A 240 43.13 52.76 -16.46
C THR A 240 44.29 51.77 -16.55
N LEU A 241 44.61 51.27 -17.74
CA LEU A 241 45.77 50.39 -17.95
C LEU A 241 47.07 51.09 -17.55
N GLU A 242 47.16 52.40 -17.73
CA GLU A 242 48.29 53.20 -17.27
C GLU A 242 48.43 53.23 -15.74
N GLU A 243 47.34 53.53 -15.02
CA GLU A 243 47.30 53.54 -13.55
C GLU A 243 47.57 52.14 -12.96
N ALA A 244 47.09 51.11 -13.64
CA ALA A 244 47.34 49.72 -13.30
C ALA A 244 48.81 49.30 -13.53
N GLY A 245 49.60 50.09 -14.26
CA GLY A 245 51.00 49.77 -14.58
C GLY A 245 51.16 48.77 -15.72
N LEU A 246 50.20 48.74 -16.65
CA LEU A 246 50.16 47.85 -17.83
C LEU A 246 50.54 48.59 -19.13
N SER A 247 51.22 49.74 -19.03
CA SER A 247 51.52 50.63 -20.17
C SER A 247 52.71 50.21 -21.05
N GLN A 248 53.65 49.39 -20.56
CA GLN A 248 54.86 48.96 -21.28
C GLN A 248 54.77 47.53 -21.86
N GLY A 249 53.54 47.05 -22.04
CA GLY A 249 53.25 45.65 -22.36
C GLY A 249 53.27 44.77 -21.11
N ALA A 250 52.34 43.81 -21.06
CA ALA A 250 52.16 42.96 -19.88
C ALA A 250 51.77 41.54 -20.26
N MET A 251 52.19 40.58 -19.43
CA MET A 251 51.71 39.21 -19.50
C MET A 251 50.85 38.94 -18.26
N LEU A 252 49.58 38.62 -18.49
CA LEU A 252 48.60 38.26 -17.49
C LEU A 252 48.44 36.75 -17.42
N LEU A 253 48.43 36.23 -16.22
CA LEU A 253 48.10 34.85 -15.91
C LEU A 253 46.75 34.81 -15.20
N VAL A 254 45.98 33.76 -15.46
CA VAL A 254 44.73 33.49 -14.75
C VAL A 254 45.07 32.67 -13.50
N GLU A 255 44.86 33.25 -12.32
CA GLU A 255 44.94 32.53 -11.03
C GLU A 255 43.52 32.36 -10.48
N GLU A 256 43.21 31.20 -9.91
CA GLU A 256 41.94 30.96 -9.21
C GLU A 256 41.90 31.81 -7.94
N ARG A 257 40.75 32.43 -7.63
CA ARG A 257 40.61 33.17 -6.37
C ARG A 257 40.59 32.15 -5.23
N ALA A 258 41.52 32.30 -4.29
CA ALA A 258 41.66 31.39 -3.14
C ALA A 258 40.57 31.57 -2.06
N ASP A 259 39.58 32.43 -2.29
CA ASP A 259 38.51 32.73 -1.35
C ASP A 259 37.17 32.16 -1.84
N LEU A 260 36.98 30.86 -1.64
CA LEU A 260 35.71 30.16 -1.38
C LEU A 260 35.99 28.86 -0.60
#